data_AF-A0A7V4EN74-F1
#
_entry.id   AF-A0A7V4EN74-F1
#
_cell.length_a   1.000
_cell.length_b   1.000
_cell.length_c   1.000
_cell.angle_alpha   90.00
_cell.angle_beta   90.00
_cell.angle_gamma   90.00
#
_symmetry.space_group_name_H-M   'P 1'
#
loop_
_entity.id
_entity.type
_entity.pdbx_description
1 polymer ?
#
loop_
_entity_poly.entity_id
_entity_poly.type
_entity_poly.pdbx_seq_one_letter_code
_entity_poly.pdbx_strand_id
1 'polypeptide(L)'
;MGAIGKIIQAAAFAAIVAGACLLALGRDAPKRVLIATDDHAIDYPTTQGLVRIKEIIEEQTRGRITVLIRPGAQLGSEKET
;
A
#
# COMPACT_ATOMS: atom_id res chain seq x y z
N MET A 1 7.60 -32.05 37.60
CA MET A 1 7.23 -32.10 36.15
C MET A 1 8.39 -32.70 35.37
N GLY A 2 8.23 -33.90 34.82
CA GLY A 2 9.29 -34.59 34.07
C GLY A 2 9.63 -33.91 32.74
N ALA A 3 10.78 -34.26 32.16
CA ALA A 3 11.29 -33.67 30.90
C ALA A 3 10.27 -33.69 29.75
N ILE A 4 9.45 -34.74 29.69
CA ILE A 4 8.38 -34.91 28.68
C ILE A 4 7.32 -33.80 28.77
N GLY A 5 6.93 -33.39 29.99
CA GLY A 5 5.93 -32.32 30.17
C GLY A 5 6.44 -30.95 29.69
N LYS A 6 7.75 -30.69 29.86
CA LYS A 6 8.39 -29.46 29.36
C LYS A 6 8.45 -29.43 27.82
N ILE A 7 8.69 -30.59 27.20
CA ILE A 7 8.72 -30.72 25.73
C ILE A 7 7.32 -30.47 25.14
N ILE A 8 6.27 -31.04 25.75
CA ILE A 8 4.88 -30.84 25.30
C ILE A 8 4.47 -29.37 25.43
N GLN A 9 4.80 -28.71 26.54
CA GLN A 9 4.54 -27.27 26.71
C GLN A 9 5.30 -26.41 25.68
N ALA A 10 6.56 -26.72 25.41
CA ALA A 10 7.35 -25.99 24.41
C ALA A 10 6.77 -26.14 23.00
N ALA A 11 6.32 -27.35 22.62
CA ALA A 11 5.67 -27.59 21.33
C ALA A 11 4.34 -26.84 21.19
N ALA A 12 3.51 -26.84 22.25
CA ALA A 12 2.25 -26.09 22.26
C ALA A 12 2.48 -24.58 22.11
N PHE A 13 3.49 -24.03 22.81
CA PHE A 13 3.84 -22.61 22.69
C PHE A 13 4.33 -22.26 21.28
N ALA A 14 5.20 -23.09 20.69
CA ALA A 14 5.69 -22.89 19.34
C ALA A 14 4.55 -22.90 18.30
N ALA A 15 3.57 -23.79 18.44
CA ALA A 15 2.41 -23.86 17.56
C ALA A 15 1.53 -22.59 17.66
N ILE A 16 1.33 -22.06 18.86
CA ILE A 16 0.58 -20.81 19.07
C ILE A 16 1.29 -19.62 18.43
N VAL A 17 2.62 -19.52 18.61
CA VAL A 17 3.42 -18.44 18.00
C VAL A 17 3.40 -18.54 16.48
N ALA A 18 3.57 -19.73 15.92
CA ALA A 18 3.48 -19.95 14.48
C ALA A 18 2.10 -19.57 13.92
N GLY A 19 1.03 -19.95 14.62
CA GLY A 19 -0.34 -19.58 14.25
C GLY A 19 -0.58 -18.06 14.31
N ALA A 20 -0.11 -17.39 15.35
CA ALA A 20 -0.21 -15.94 15.48
C ALA A 20 0.57 -15.19 14.38
N CYS A 21 1.76 -15.68 14.02
CA CYS A 21 2.53 -15.14 12.90
C CYS A 21 1.76 -15.27 11.57
N LEU A 22 1.20 -16.43 11.26
CA LEU A 22 0.42 -16.64 10.03
C LEU A 22 -0.77 -15.67 9.92
N LEU A 23 -1.47 -15.43 11.03
CA LEU A 23 -2.58 -14.46 11.09
C LEU A 23 -2.12 -13.00 10.90
N ALA A 24 -0.90 -12.66 11.32
CA ALA A 24 -0.34 -11.33 11.13
C ALA A 24 0.10 -11.09 9.67
N LEU A 25 0.65 -12.11 8.99
CA LEU A 25 1.06 -12.01 7.58
C LEU A 25 -0.12 -11.95 6.61
N GLY A 26 -1.29 -12.52 6.96
CA GLY A 26 -2.45 -12.60 6.08
C GLY A 26 -3.35 -11.35 6.03
N ARG A 27 -2.99 -10.26 6.74
CA ARG A 27 -3.79 -9.03 6.72
C ARG A 27 -3.46 -8.19 5.49
N ASP A 28 -4.38 -8.18 4.53
CA ASP A 28 -4.33 -7.22 3.43
C ASP A 28 -4.33 -5.79 3.97
N ALA A 29 -3.29 -5.03 3.65
CA ALA A 29 -3.24 -3.62 3.98
C ALA A 29 -4.32 -2.84 3.20
N PRO A 30 -4.92 -1.79 3.78
CA PRO A 30 -6.07 -1.10 3.18
C PRO A 30 -5.70 -0.50 1.83
N LYS A 31 -6.62 -0.61 0.87
CA LYS A 31 -6.51 0.05 -0.44
C LYS A 31 -6.62 1.58 -0.28
N ARG A 32 -5.85 2.33 -1.08
CA ARG A 32 -5.85 3.80 -1.05
C ARG A 32 -5.86 4.37 -2.46
N VAL A 33 -6.60 5.46 -2.65
CA VAL A 33 -6.57 6.28 -3.86
C VAL A 33 -6.00 7.64 -3.49
N LEU A 34 -4.85 7.98 -4.08
CA LEU A 34 -4.27 9.32 -3.98
C LEU A 34 -4.79 10.17 -5.15
N ILE A 35 -4.99 11.47 -4.93
CA ILE A 35 -5.41 12.39 -6.00
C ILE A 35 -4.21 13.30 -6.30
N ALA A 36 -3.81 13.34 -7.58
CA ALA A 36 -2.79 14.26 -8.07
C ALA A 36 -3.44 15.22 -9.07
N THR A 37 -3.28 16.51 -8.83
CA THR A 37 -3.83 17.60 -9.65
C THR A 37 -2.68 18.35 -10.32
N ASP A 38 -2.92 18.85 -11.53
CA ASP A 38 -1.98 19.66 -12.31
C ASP A 38 -2.78 20.62 -13.21
N ASP A 39 -2.32 21.86 -13.34
CA ASP A 39 -2.91 22.87 -14.22
C ASP A 39 -2.73 22.52 -15.71
N HIS A 40 -1.69 21.76 -16.03
CA HIS A 40 -1.34 21.41 -17.40
C HIS A 40 -2.18 20.24 -17.93
N ALA A 41 -2.23 20.14 -19.27
CA ALA A 41 -2.88 19.04 -19.95
C ALA A 41 -2.16 17.70 -19.71
N ILE A 42 -2.87 16.59 -19.93
CA ILE A 42 -2.34 15.24 -19.64
C ILE A 42 -1.07 14.92 -20.43
N ASP A 43 -0.88 15.50 -21.61
CA ASP A 43 0.27 15.31 -22.50
C ASP A 43 1.45 16.23 -22.18
N TYR A 44 1.31 17.14 -21.19
CA TYR A 44 2.39 18.00 -20.76
C TYR A 44 3.47 17.20 -20.00
N PRO A 45 4.78 17.51 -20.15
CA PRO A 45 5.84 16.66 -19.61
C PRO A 45 5.79 16.39 -18.10
N THR A 46 5.44 17.39 -17.29
CA THR A 46 5.34 17.20 -15.82
C THR A 46 4.13 16.36 -15.45
N THR A 47 3.01 16.50 -16.16
CA THR A 47 1.79 15.71 -15.96
C THR A 47 2.00 14.26 -16.41
N GLN A 48 2.79 14.02 -17.46
CA GLN A 48 3.27 12.68 -17.82
C GLN A 48 4.18 12.07 -16.72
N GLY A 49 4.94 12.90 -16.01
CA GLY A 49 5.64 12.48 -14.79
C GLY A 49 4.69 11.90 -13.73
N LEU A 50 3.51 12.49 -13.53
CA LEU A 50 2.48 11.95 -12.62
C LEU A 50 1.95 10.59 -13.09
N VAL A 51 1.81 10.39 -14.40
CA VAL A 51 1.46 9.07 -14.98
C VAL A 51 2.52 8.04 -14.62
N ARG A 52 3.80 8.38 -14.76
CA ARG A 52 4.89 7.47 -14.39
C ARG A 52 4.91 7.16 -12.88
N ILE A 53 4.66 8.15 -12.04
CA ILE A 53 4.56 7.98 -10.58
C ILE A 53 3.40 7.03 -10.22
N LYS A 54 2.25 7.18 -10.88
CA LYS A 54 1.11 6.26 -10.70
C LYS A 54 1.53 4.81 -10.94
N GLU A 55 2.18 4.54 -12.07
CA GLU A 55 2.62 3.18 -12.43
C GLU A 55 3.57 2.60 -11.38
N ILE A 56 4.57 3.38 -10.94
CA ILE A 56 5.54 2.94 -9.93
C ILE A 56 4.83 2.61 -8.61
N ILE A 57 3.89 3.45 -8.18
CA ILE A 57 3.14 3.23 -6.94
C ILE A 57 2.26 1.98 -7.06
N GLU A 58 1.55 1.81 -8.17
CA GLU A 58 0.70 0.63 -8.39
C GLU A 58 1.54 -0.65 -8.41
N GLU A 59 2.69 -0.65 -9.10
CA GLU A 59 3.60 -1.79 -9.16
C GLU A 59 4.17 -2.14 -7.78
N GLN A 60 4.77 -1.16 -7.11
CA GLN A 60 5.44 -1.36 -5.81
C GLN A 60 4.47 -1.75 -4.70
N THR A 61 3.20 -1.35 -4.82
CA THR A 61 2.17 -1.65 -3.82
C THR A 61 1.26 -2.80 -4.22
N ARG A 62 1.54 -3.48 -5.35
CA ARG A 62 0.71 -4.56 -5.90
C ARG A 62 -0.76 -4.13 -6.05
N GLY A 63 -0.97 -2.91 -6.57
CA GLY A 63 -2.28 -2.30 -6.77
C GLY A 63 -3.00 -1.85 -5.49
N ARG A 64 -2.36 -1.95 -4.32
CA ARG A 64 -2.96 -1.46 -3.07
C ARG A 64 -3.11 0.06 -3.05
N ILE A 65 -2.18 0.78 -3.64
CA ILE A 65 -2.25 2.23 -3.81
C ILE A 65 -2.34 2.54 -5.30
N THR A 66 -3.29 3.38 -5.68
CA THR A 66 -3.42 3.93 -7.04
C THR A 66 -3.45 5.46 -6.97
N VAL A 67 -3.12 6.11 -8.09
CA VAL A 67 -3.16 7.57 -8.22
C VAL A 67 -4.20 7.94 -9.28
N LEU A 68 -5.09 8.84 -8.89
CA LEU A 68 -6.10 9.45 -9.72
C LEU A 68 -5.61 10.82 -10.19
N ILE A 69 -5.25 10.92 -11.46
CA ILE A 69 -4.72 12.15 -12.04
C ILE A 69 -5.89 13.03 -12.51
N ARG A 70 -5.82 14.33 -12.18
CA ARG A 70 -6.81 15.37 -12.50
C ARG A 70 -6.09 16.53 -13.19
N PRO A 71 -5.83 16.42 -14.51
CA PRO A 71 -5.11 17.45 -15.27
C PRO A 71 -6.03 18.61 -15.65
N GLY A 72 -5.44 19.72 -16.11
CA GLY A 72 -6.18 20.85 -16.67
C GLY A 72 -6.98 21.63 -15.63
N ALA A 73 -6.43 21.82 -14.42
CA ALA A 73 -7.06 22.60 -13.35
C ALA A 73 -8.49 22.15 -12.99
N GLN A 74 -8.79 20.85 -13.15
CA GLN A 74 -10.13 20.28 -12.90
C GLN A 74 -10.63 20.47 -11.46
N LEU A 75 -9.71 20.69 -10.52
CA LEU A 75 -10.02 20.90 -9.10
C LEU A 75 -9.71 22.34 -8.63
N GLY A 76 -9.51 23.26 -9.57
CA GLY A 76 -9.00 24.61 -9.31
C GLY A 76 -7.63 24.82 -9.96
N SER A 77 -7.32 26.07 -10.24
CA SER A 77 -6.05 26.50 -10.84
C SER A 77 -5.05 26.86 -9.74
N GLU A 78 -3.83 26.35 -9.81
CA GLU A 78 -2.76 26.70 -8.86
C GLU A 78 -2.43 28.20 -8.88
N LYS A 79 -2.68 28.88 -10.01
CA LYS A 79 -2.52 30.33 -10.15
C LYS A 79 -3.53 31.19 -9.38
N GLU A 80 -4.64 30.60 -8.92
CA GLU A 80 -5.72 31.31 -8.22
C GLU A 80 -5.58 31.21 -6.69
N THR A 81 -4.35 31.10 -6.17
CA THR A 81 -4.03 31.00 -4.74
C THR A 81 -3.48 32.31 -4.19
#